data_AF-A0A355I726-F1
#
_entry.id   AF-A0A355I726-F1
#
_cell.length_a   1.000
_cell.length_b   1.000
_cell.length_c   1.000
_cell.angle_alpha   90.00
_cell.angle_beta   90.00
_cell.angle_gamma   90.00
#
_symmetry.space_group_name_H-M   'P 1'
#
loop_
_entity.id
_entity.type
_entity.pdbx_description
1 polymer ?
#
loop_
_entity_poly.entity_id
_entity_poly.type
_entity_poly.pdbx_seq_one_letter_code
_entity_poly.pdbx_strand_id
1 'polypeptide(L)'
;MSRRENPLVIQSDYTVLLEVDNPNFEEARAVLSTFAELLKSPEYFHTYQITPISLWNAAASKVTVEHVLQQLEQYSKYDIPVNVRHGIADYIRRYGRLKLLSGGAGAAAGGATGAGGGLILQADDALLMAEIRSIKAVTAL
;
A
#
# COMPACT_ATOMS: atom_id res chain seq x y z
N MET A 1 24.21 9.03 2.94
CA MET A 1 24.75 10.27 3.58
C MET A 1 23.74 10.78 4.59
N SER A 2 24.12 11.18 5.81
CA SER A 2 23.13 11.61 6.81
C SER A 2 22.64 13.04 6.55
N ARG A 3 21.31 13.22 6.41
CA ARG A 3 20.65 14.53 6.27
C ARG A 3 20.03 14.92 7.61
N ARG A 4 20.78 15.63 8.44
CA ARG A 4 20.38 15.87 9.85
C ARG A 4 19.07 16.65 10.03
N GLU A 5 18.68 17.43 9.04
CA GLU A 5 17.46 18.24 9.03
C GLU A 5 16.19 17.42 8.78
N ASN A 6 16.34 16.18 8.32
CA ASN A 6 15.23 15.34 7.95
C ASN A 6 14.61 14.62 9.16
N PRO A 7 13.27 14.51 9.25
CA PRO A 7 12.58 14.03 10.44
C PRO A 7 12.38 12.51 10.51
N LEU A 8 12.61 11.77 9.41
CA LEU A 8 12.28 10.35 9.35
C LEU A 8 13.48 9.42 9.56
N VAL A 9 13.28 8.40 10.39
CA VAL A 9 14.18 7.25 10.51
C VAL A 9 13.40 6.00 10.13
N ILE A 10 13.82 5.34 9.04
CA ILE A 10 13.21 4.11 8.54
C ILE A 10 14.02 2.91 9.05
N GLN A 11 13.33 1.97 9.67
CA GLN A 11 13.91 0.73 10.18
C GLN A 11 13.67 -0.43 9.22
N SER A 12 14.50 -1.48 9.33
CA SER A 12 14.45 -2.64 8.44
C SER A 12 13.18 -3.48 8.58
N ASP A 13 12.43 -3.31 9.67
CA ASP A 13 11.17 -3.99 9.98
C ASP A 13 9.93 -3.19 9.51
N TYR A 14 10.12 -2.17 8.67
CA TYR A 14 9.08 -1.24 8.18
C TYR A 14 8.52 -0.27 9.22
N THR A 15 9.13 -0.21 10.40
CA THR A 15 8.85 0.85 11.37
C THR A 15 9.45 2.17 10.88
N VAL A 16 8.68 3.26 10.99
CA VAL A 16 9.13 4.61 10.68
C VAL A 16 8.96 5.48 11.91
N LEU A 17 10.05 6.09 12.35
CA LEU A 17 10.06 7.07 13.43
C LEU A 17 10.04 8.47 12.84
N LEU A 18 9.11 9.30 13.28
CA LEU A 18 8.95 10.68 12.89
C LEU A 18 9.25 11.60 14.08
N GLU A 19 10.32 12.39 13.98
CA GLU A 19 10.73 13.38 14.99
C GLU A 19 9.72 14.53 15.08
N VAL A 20 9.16 14.78 16.28
CA VAL A 20 8.15 15.82 16.51
C VAL A 20 8.76 17.22 16.50
N ASP A 21 9.93 17.40 17.13
CA ASP A 21 10.64 18.69 17.23
C ASP A 21 11.42 19.07 15.95
N ASN A 22 10.90 18.71 14.78
CA ASN A 22 11.52 18.98 13.48
C ASN A 22 10.65 19.95 12.66
N PRO A 23 11.23 20.97 11.99
CA PRO A 23 10.47 21.90 11.15
C PRO A 23 9.62 21.24 10.06
N ASN A 24 10.05 20.10 9.55
CA ASN A 24 9.39 19.37 8.47
C ASN A 24 8.39 18.31 9.00
N PHE A 25 8.09 18.32 10.30
CA PHE A 25 7.24 17.32 10.94
C PHE A 25 5.86 17.22 10.28
N GLU A 26 5.16 18.34 10.08
CA GLU A 26 3.79 18.32 9.53
C GLU A 26 3.75 17.83 8.08
N GLU A 27 4.74 18.23 7.27
CA GLU A 27 4.85 17.76 5.88
C GLU A 27 5.14 16.25 5.84
N ALA A 28 6.11 15.79 6.62
CA ALA A 28 6.46 14.37 6.70
C ALA A 28 5.30 13.54 7.27
N ARG A 29 4.54 14.06 8.23
CA ARG A 29 3.33 13.45 8.78
C ARG A 29 2.24 13.29 7.72
N ALA A 30 1.97 14.34 6.96
CA ALA A 30 0.97 14.32 5.89
C ALA A 30 1.33 13.26 4.83
N VAL A 31 2.61 13.22 4.45
CA VAL A 31 3.16 12.25 3.51
C VAL A 31 3.02 10.82 4.03
N LEU A 32 3.46 10.54 5.27
CA LEU A 32 3.35 9.19 5.86
C LEU A 32 1.92 8.70 5.93
N SER A 33 0.97 9.59 6.20
CA SER A 33 -0.46 9.25 6.29
C SER A 33 -1.05 8.71 4.97
N THR A 34 -0.35 8.87 3.85
CA THR A 34 -0.78 8.34 2.54
C THR A 34 -0.47 6.85 2.35
N PHE A 35 0.56 6.31 3.00
CA PHE A 35 1.04 4.95 2.77
C PHE A 35 1.51 4.18 4.02
N ALA A 36 1.41 4.77 5.21
CA ALA A 36 1.79 4.16 6.49
C ALA A 36 0.71 4.41 7.56
N GLU A 37 0.63 3.49 8.52
CA GLU A 37 -0.33 3.55 9.62
C GLU A 37 0.33 4.13 10.87
N LEU A 38 -0.35 5.04 11.57
CA LEU A 38 0.12 5.56 12.85
C LEU A 38 -0.12 4.51 13.94
N LEU A 39 0.94 4.06 14.61
CA LEU A 39 0.87 3.14 15.75
C LEU A 39 0.74 3.88 17.08
N LYS A 40 1.57 4.89 17.30
CA LYS A 40 1.61 5.68 18.55
C LYS A 40 2.18 7.08 18.32
N SER A 41 1.73 8.03 19.13
CA SER A 41 2.11 9.45 19.07
C SER A 41 2.53 10.00 20.44
N PRO A 42 3.66 9.54 21.01
CA PRO A 42 4.26 10.15 22.19
C PRO A 42 4.93 11.49 21.85
N GLU A 43 5.42 12.18 22.89
CA GLU A 43 5.94 13.55 22.82
C GLU A 43 7.08 13.78 21.81
N TYR A 44 8.07 12.87 21.75
CA TYR A 44 9.28 13.10 20.94
C TYR A 44 9.25 12.45 19.55
N PHE A 45 8.60 11.29 19.42
CA PHE A 45 8.62 10.51 18.19
C PHE A 45 7.27 9.85 17.91
N HIS A 46 6.66 10.19 16.80
CA HIS A 46 5.54 9.39 16.30
C HIS A 46 6.07 8.12 15.65
N THR A 47 5.44 6.98 15.93
CA THR A 47 5.79 5.70 15.33
C THR A 47 4.73 5.32 14.31
N TYR A 48 5.16 5.12 13.08
CA TYR A 48 4.37 4.62 11.98
C TYR A 48 4.83 3.23 11.57
N GLN A 49 3.96 2.50 10.90
CA GLN A 49 4.29 1.21 10.29
C GLN A 49 3.84 1.18 8.83
N ILE A 50 4.75 0.82 7.94
CA ILE A 50 4.41 0.51 6.55
C ILE A 50 3.95 -0.95 6.52
N THR A 51 2.70 -1.18 6.17
CA THR A 51 2.11 -2.52 6.08
C THR A 51 1.76 -2.84 4.62
N PRO A 52 1.62 -4.13 4.24
CA PRO A 52 1.14 -4.47 2.90
C PRO A 52 -0.22 -3.85 2.59
N ILE A 53 -1.12 -3.77 3.59
CA ILE A 53 -2.45 -3.20 3.43
C ILE A 53 -2.41 -1.67 3.27
N SER A 54 -1.55 -0.96 4.01
CA SER A 54 -1.38 0.49 3.85
C SER A 54 -0.86 0.84 2.46
N LEU A 55 0.08 0.05 1.94
CA LEU A 55 0.60 0.19 0.58
C LEU A 55 -0.45 -0.13 -0.49
N TRP A 56 -1.30 -1.13 -0.29
CA TRP A 56 -2.41 -1.43 -1.20
C TRP A 56 -3.48 -0.34 -1.19
N ASN A 57 -3.78 0.22 -0.03
CA ASN A 57 -4.68 1.37 0.08
C ASN A 57 -4.10 2.58 -0.67
N ALA A 58 -2.80 2.84 -0.51
CA ALA A 58 -2.10 3.89 -1.27
C ALA A 58 -2.17 3.64 -2.78
N ALA A 59 -1.90 2.40 -3.22
CA ALA A 59 -1.96 2.02 -4.63
C ALA A 59 -3.38 2.17 -5.22
N ALA A 60 -4.42 1.85 -4.44
CA ALA A 60 -5.81 2.10 -4.82
C ALA A 60 -6.11 3.60 -5.04
N SER A 61 -5.45 4.47 -4.28
CA SER A 61 -5.48 5.93 -4.44
C SER A 61 -4.52 6.47 -5.50
N LYS A 62 -3.97 5.60 -6.38
CA LYS A 62 -3.05 5.93 -7.47
C LYS A 62 -1.67 6.42 -7.02
N VAL A 63 -1.26 6.12 -5.79
CA VAL A 63 0.10 6.36 -5.32
C VAL A 63 1.04 5.34 -5.95
N THR A 64 2.13 5.79 -6.56
CA THR A 64 3.11 4.92 -7.22
C THR A 64 4.27 4.53 -6.31
N VAL A 65 5.01 3.47 -6.67
CA VAL A 65 6.22 3.05 -5.96
C VAL A 65 7.24 4.19 -5.92
N GLU A 66 7.43 4.86 -7.07
CA GLU A 66 8.36 5.96 -7.23
C GLU A 66 8.01 7.11 -6.31
N HIS A 67 6.72 7.43 -6.18
CA HIS A 67 6.24 8.46 -5.26
C HIS A 67 6.58 8.11 -3.81
N VAL A 68 6.23 6.91 -3.35
CA VAL A 68 6.52 6.47 -1.97
C VAL A 68 8.02 6.53 -1.67
N LEU A 69 8.85 5.96 -2.57
CA LEU A 69 10.30 5.94 -2.37
C LEU A 69 10.91 7.34 -2.41
N GLN A 70 10.46 8.21 -3.32
CA GLN A 70 10.92 9.59 -3.40
C GLN A 70 10.58 10.37 -2.14
N GLN A 71 9.36 10.22 -1.63
CA GLN A 71 8.92 10.88 -0.40
C GLN A 71 9.71 10.39 0.82
N LEU A 72 9.90 9.07 0.97
CA LEU A 72 10.73 8.52 2.03
C LEU A 72 12.18 9.02 1.93
N GLU A 73 12.74 9.08 0.73
CA GLU A 73 14.12 9.51 0.51
C GLU A 73 14.31 11.02 0.75
N GLN A 74 13.30 11.82 0.43
CA GLN A 74 13.26 13.26 0.68
C GLN A 74 13.29 13.57 2.18
N TYR A 75 12.50 12.88 2.99
CA TYR A 75 12.37 13.17 4.43
C TYR A 75 13.18 12.23 5.34
N SER A 76 13.94 11.27 4.80
CA SER A 76 14.76 10.39 5.63
C SER A 76 16.10 11.00 6.01
N LYS A 77 16.42 10.87 7.30
CA LYS A 77 17.71 11.22 7.90
C LYS A 77 18.84 10.28 7.47
N TYR A 78 18.50 9.05 7.09
CA TYR A 78 19.43 8.00 6.67
C TYR A 78 19.00 7.37 5.35
N ASP A 79 19.87 6.55 4.76
CA ASP A 79 19.52 5.81 3.56
C ASP A 79 18.48 4.72 3.91
N ILE A 80 17.47 4.54 3.05
CA ILE A 80 16.40 3.56 3.26
C ILE A 80 16.99 2.14 3.20
N PRO A 81 16.68 1.24 4.17
CA PRO A 81 17.12 -0.15 4.11
C PRO A 81 16.72 -0.82 2.79
N VAL A 82 17.65 -1.56 2.17
CA VAL A 82 17.46 -2.17 0.84
C VAL A 82 16.25 -3.11 0.81
N ASN A 83 16.05 -3.89 1.88
CA ASN A 83 14.93 -4.79 2.01
C ASN A 83 13.59 -4.05 2.03
N VAL A 84 13.52 -2.88 2.67
CA VAL A 84 12.31 -2.04 2.70
C VAL A 84 12.04 -1.47 1.30
N ARG A 85 13.08 -0.97 0.61
CA ARG A 85 12.94 -0.46 -0.77
C ARG A 85 12.38 -1.53 -1.72
N HIS A 86 12.93 -2.74 -1.68
CA HIS A 86 12.45 -3.85 -2.51
C HIS A 86 11.04 -4.29 -2.10
N GLY A 87 10.77 -4.39 -0.79
CA GLY A 87 9.46 -4.80 -0.28
C GLY A 87 8.34 -3.84 -0.67
N ILE A 88 8.55 -2.53 -0.56
CA ILE A 88 7.56 -1.53 -0.99
C ILE A 88 7.22 -1.72 -2.48
N ALA A 89 8.23 -1.87 -3.33
CA ALA A 89 8.03 -2.09 -4.76
C ALA A 89 7.24 -3.38 -5.03
N ASP A 90 7.57 -4.47 -4.35
CA ASP A 90 6.90 -5.75 -4.52
C ASP A 90 5.45 -5.74 -4.03
N TYR A 91 5.16 -5.12 -2.88
CA TYR A 91 3.81 -5.06 -2.34
C TYR A 91 2.89 -4.22 -3.24
N ILE A 92 3.33 -3.05 -3.69
CA ILE A 92 2.54 -2.19 -4.59
C ILE A 92 2.35 -2.87 -5.95
N ARG A 93 3.37 -3.49 -6.55
CA ARG A 93 3.23 -4.19 -7.84
C ARG A 93 2.25 -5.37 -7.80
N ARG A 94 2.01 -5.95 -6.63
CA ARG A 94 1.03 -7.02 -6.46
C ARG A 94 -0.40 -6.49 -6.43
N TYR A 95 -0.60 -5.22 -6.12
CA TYR A 95 -1.93 -4.61 -6.13
C TYR A 95 -2.53 -4.65 -7.53
N GLY A 96 -3.82 -4.98 -7.62
CA GLY A 96 -4.56 -4.99 -8.88
C GLY A 96 -4.27 -6.16 -9.81
N ARG A 97 -3.31 -7.05 -9.49
CA ARG A 97 -3.04 -8.27 -10.29
C ARG A 97 -4.20 -9.26 -10.26
N LEU A 98 -5.00 -9.23 -9.20
CA LEU A 98 -6.25 -9.97 -9.06
C LEU A 98 -7.35 -8.98 -8.64
N LYS A 99 -8.48 -9.02 -9.34
CA LYS A 99 -9.65 -8.17 -9.11
C LYS A 99 -10.89 -9.03 -9.05
N LEU A 100 -11.77 -8.75 -8.10
CA LEU A 100 -13.08 -9.36 -8.02
C LEU A 100 -14.11 -8.35 -8.50
N LEU A 101 -14.82 -8.68 -9.58
CA LEU A 101 -15.84 -7.84 -10.18
C LEU A 101 -17.22 -8.43 -9.90
N SER A 102 -18.24 -7.56 -9.83
CA SER A 102 -19.62 -8.02 -9.85
C SER A 102 -19.96 -8.51 -11.26
N GLY A 103 -20.44 -9.75 -11.35
CA GLY A 103 -20.91 -10.44 -12.55
C GLY A 103 -22.37 -10.18 -12.89
N GLY A 104 -23.01 -9.20 -12.24
CA GLY A 104 -24.32 -8.71 -12.64
C GLY A 104 -24.21 -7.89 -13.92
N ALA A 105 -24.81 -8.38 -15.00
CA ALA A 105 -24.83 -7.74 -16.30
C ALA A 105 -25.37 -6.30 -16.23
N GLY A 106 -24.60 -5.35 -16.77
CA GLY A 106 -25.11 -4.09 -17.29
C GLY A 106 -25.43 -3.00 -16.28
N ALA A 107 -24.75 -1.87 -16.42
CA ALA A 107 -25.36 -0.58 -16.16
C ALA A 107 -26.59 -0.43 -17.08
N ALA A 108 -27.80 -0.63 -16.56
CA ALA A 108 -29.03 -0.12 -17.13
C ALA A 108 -30.13 0.03 -16.07
N ALA A 109 -30.69 1.23 -16.04
CA ALA A 109 -31.89 1.69 -15.35
C ALA A 109 -32.90 0.63 -14.84
N GLY A 110 -33.35 0.84 -13.60
CA GLY A 110 -34.71 0.53 -13.16
C GLY A 110 -34.95 -0.82 -12.48
N GLY A 111 -35.36 -0.77 -11.21
CA GLY A 111 -36.37 -1.66 -10.64
C GLY A 111 -35.98 -3.12 -10.30
N ALA A 112 -36.21 -3.45 -9.02
CA ALA A 112 -36.64 -4.75 -8.49
C ALA A 112 -35.65 -5.93 -8.39
N THR A 113 -35.39 -6.32 -7.13
CA THR A 113 -35.38 -7.68 -6.56
C THR A 113 -34.99 -8.88 -7.44
N GLY A 114 -33.91 -9.58 -7.07
CA GLY A 114 -33.68 -10.97 -7.51
C GLY A 114 -32.23 -11.43 -7.37
N ALA A 115 -32.02 -12.52 -6.64
CA ALA A 115 -30.74 -13.18 -6.39
C ALA A 115 -30.05 -13.63 -7.69
N GLY A 116 -28.74 -13.37 -7.80
CA GLY A 116 -27.93 -13.84 -8.93
C GLY A 116 -26.74 -12.96 -9.34
N GLY A 117 -26.24 -12.08 -8.47
CA GLY A 117 -25.00 -11.34 -8.75
C GLY A 117 -23.80 -12.27 -8.62
N GLY A 118 -23.41 -12.94 -9.71
CA GLY A 118 -22.17 -13.72 -9.74
C GLY A 118 -20.95 -12.83 -9.43
N LEU A 119 -19.83 -13.40 -9.04
CA LEU A 119 -18.56 -12.68 -8.88
C LEU A 119 -17.58 -13.17 -9.95
N ILE A 120 -16.94 -12.26 -10.66
CA ILE A 120 -15.95 -12.56 -11.70
C ILE A 120 -14.56 -12.26 -11.13
N LEU A 121 -13.73 -13.29 -11.00
CA LEU A 121 -12.31 -13.11 -10.71
C LEU A 121 -11.55 -12.83 -12.01
N GLN A 122 -10.97 -11.63 -12.10
CA GLN A 122 -10.12 -11.20 -13.20
C GLN A 122 -8.67 -11.14 -12.71
N ALA A 123 -7.73 -11.68 -13.48
CA ALA A 123 -6.32 -11.36 -13.30
C ALA A 123 -5.79 -10.51 -14.45
N ASP A 124 -4.67 -9.86 -14.18
CA ASP A 124 -3.94 -9.05 -15.15
C ASP A 124 -3.17 -9.90 -16.18
N ASP A 125 -2.80 -11.14 -15.82
CA ASP A 125 -2.04 -12.07 -16.68
C ASP A 125 -2.74 -13.44 -16.79
N ALA A 126 -2.72 -14.02 -17.98
CA ALA A 126 -3.22 -15.36 -18.29
C ALA A 126 -2.48 -16.47 -17.52
N LEU A 127 -1.16 -16.32 -17.31
CA LEU A 127 -0.37 -17.27 -16.52
C LEU A 127 -0.79 -17.25 -15.04
N LEU A 128 -1.05 -16.06 -14.49
CA LEU A 128 -1.55 -15.91 -13.14
C LEU A 128 -2.94 -16.55 -13.00
N MET A 129 -3.84 -16.38 -13.97
CA MET A 129 -5.12 -17.11 -13.96
C MET A 129 -4.95 -18.62 -14.03
N ALA A 130 -4.00 -19.12 -14.84
CA ALA A 130 -3.73 -20.55 -14.92
C ALA A 130 -3.23 -21.12 -13.58
N GLU A 131 -2.36 -20.39 -12.89
CA GLU A 131 -1.88 -20.76 -11.55
C GLU A 131 -3.01 -20.76 -10.52
N ILE A 132 -3.82 -19.69 -10.47
CA ILE A 132 -4.95 -19.60 -9.54
C ILE A 132 -5.97 -20.72 -9.74
N ARG A 133 -6.23 -21.14 -10.99
CA ARG A 133 -7.13 -22.26 -11.30
C ARG A 133 -6.64 -23.61 -10.76
N SER A 134 -5.33 -23.77 -10.56
CA SER A 134 -4.74 -24.99 -10.01
C SER A 134 -4.88 -25.10 -8.49
N ILE A 135 -5.26 -24.02 -7.81
CA ILE A 135 -5.46 -24.00 -6.36
C ILE A 135 -6.76 -24.74 -6.03
N LYS A 136 -6.68 -25.85 -5.29
CA LYS A 136 -7.82 -26.69 -4.91
C LYS A 136 -9.01 -25.92 -4.31
N ALA A 137 -8.73 -24.90 -3.49
CA ALA A 137 -9.75 -24.07 -2.86
C ALA A 137 -10.55 -23.23 -3.87
N VAL A 138 -9.95 -22.89 -5.02
CA VAL A 138 -10.60 -22.14 -6.11
C VAL A 138 -11.32 -23.07 -7.08
N THR A 139 -10.79 -24.27 -7.33
CA THR A 139 -11.45 -25.28 -8.19
C THR A 139 -12.74 -25.84 -7.57
N ALA A 140 -12.91 -25.71 -6.25
CA ALA A 140 -14.09 -26.17 -5.52
C ALA A 140 -15.27 -25.16 -5.51
N LEU A 141 -15.08 -23.97 -6.11
CA LEU A 141 -16.09 -22.90 -6.26
C LEU A 141 -16.67 -22.91 -7.68
#